data_AF-A0A7V9AZG1-F1
#
_entry.id   AF-A0A7V9AZG1-F1
#
_cell.length_a   1.000
_cell.length_b   1.000
_cell.length_c   1.000
_cell.angle_alpha   90.00
_cell.angle_beta   90.00
_cell.angle_gamma   90.00
#
_symmetry.space_group_name_H-M   'P 1'
#
loop_
_entity.id
_entity.type
_entity.pdbx_description
1 polymer ?
#
loop_
_entity_poly.entity_id
_entity_poly.type
_entity_poly.pdbx_seq_one_letter_code
_entity_poly.pdbx_strand_id
1 'polypeptide(L)'
;MSDLTNAPMLQRIRGHLADLPGDIGCRHLARERDGVAAALLVDLHLVKPIMSRVPTCTAHGCPRCGACPWEADFLPDASGAKAGVKYWRTPEGEAVATGITAPIVEAIENLALAKAILTALEGDPSSLFALQWGLVEEARSAVRAGRNTERVAPDRPVLLGVVRMLADLGVIALQENGTVSKL
;
A
#
# COMPACT_ATOMS: atom_id res chain seq x y z
N MET A 1 -5.46 -12.99 -19.02
CA MET A 1 -5.49 -12.01 -17.91
C MET A 1 -6.86 -12.09 -17.29
N SER A 2 -6.96 -12.40 -16.00
CA SER A 2 -8.21 -12.41 -15.24
C SER A 2 -8.95 -11.09 -15.41
N ASP A 3 -10.27 -11.11 -15.31
CA ASP A 3 -11.09 -9.91 -15.26
C ASP A 3 -10.76 -9.11 -13.99
N LEU A 4 -9.80 -8.19 -14.10
CA LEU A 4 -9.33 -7.33 -13.00
C LEU A 4 -10.44 -6.43 -12.45
N THR A 5 -11.57 -6.34 -13.15
CA THR A 5 -12.76 -5.64 -12.68
C THR A 5 -13.30 -6.25 -11.38
N ASN A 6 -13.03 -7.53 -11.10
CA ASN A 6 -13.49 -8.21 -9.88
C ASN A 6 -12.41 -8.43 -8.81
N ALA A 7 -11.19 -7.93 -9.02
CA ALA A 7 -10.08 -8.06 -8.08
C ALA A 7 -10.34 -7.26 -6.77
N PRO A 8 -10.56 -7.92 -5.62
CA PRO A 8 -10.99 -7.24 -4.39
C PRO A 8 -10.02 -6.17 -3.87
N MET A 9 -8.71 -6.39 -3.94
CA MET A 9 -7.72 -5.42 -3.46
C MET A 9 -7.60 -4.23 -4.42
N LEU A 10 -7.65 -4.48 -5.73
CA LEU A 10 -7.68 -3.41 -6.73
C LEU A 10 -8.94 -2.55 -6.57
N GLN A 11 -10.09 -3.16 -6.29
CA GLN A 11 -11.34 -2.45 -6.03
C GLN A 11 -11.28 -1.58 -4.78
N ARG A 12 -10.66 -2.07 -3.70
CA ARG A 12 -10.44 -1.25 -2.48
C ARG A 12 -9.53 -0.06 -2.73
N ILE A 13 -8.44 -0.25 -3.48
CA ILE A 13 -7.54 0.84 -3.86
C ILE A 13 -8.27 1.87 -4.72
N ARG A 14 -9.00 1.42 -5.75
CA ARG A 14 -9.82 2.30 -6.60
C ARG A 14 -10.84 3.09 -5.79
N GLY A 15 -11.63 2.40 -4.97
CA GLY A 15 -12.67 3.04 -4.14
C GLY A 15 -12.07 4.06 -3.18
N HIS A 16 -10.95 3.74 -2.55
CA HIS A 16 -10.22 4.68 -1.71
C HIS A 16 -9.81 5.95 -2.47
N LEU A 17 -9.23 5.79 -3.66
CA LEU A 17 -8.74 6.91 -4.48
C LEU A 17 -9.89 7.76 -5.04
N ALA A 18 -11.00 7.14 -5.45
CA ALA A 18 -12.18 7.83 -5.95
C ALA A 18 -12.87 8.68 -4.87
N ASP A 19 -12.81 8.24 -3.62
CA ASP A 19 -13.47 8.88 -2.49
C ASP A 19 -12.62 9.97 -1.80
N LEU A 20 -11.44 10.31 -2.34
CA LEU A 20 -10.56 11.30 -1.72
C LEU A 20 -11.16 12.72 -1.85
N PRO A 21 -11.52 13.38 -0.73
CA PRO A 21 -12.02 14.74 -0.78
C PRO A 21 -10.87 15.70 -1.13
N GLY A 22 -11.09 16.55 -2.14
CA GLY A 22 -10.10 17.54 -2.57
C GLY A 22 -8.73 16.95 -2.93
N ASP A 23 -8.71 15.75 -3.51
CA ASP A 23 -7.49 15.02 -3.90
C ASP A 23 -6.55 14.61 -2.76
N ILE A 24 -6.97 14.76 -1.50
CA ILE A 24 -6.15 14.48 -0.32
C ILE A 24 -6.72 13.31 0.45
N GLY A 25 -5.89 12.29 0.65
CA GLY A 25 -6.16 11.18 1.55
C GLY A 25 -5.32 11.22 2.83
N CYS A 26 -5.65 10.33 3.76
CA CYS A 26 -4.85 10.09 4.95
C CYS A 26 -4.76 8.60 5.28
N ARG A 27 -3.63 8.20 5.89
CA ARG A 27 -3.35 6.80 6.22
C ARG A 27 -4.39 6.15 7.13
N HIS A 28 -5.04 6.95 7.98
CA HIS A 28 -6.05 6.45 8.92
C HIS A 28 -7.33 6.09 8.18
N LEU A 29 -7.78 6.95 7.25
CA LEU A 29 -8.95 6.67 6.43
C LEU A 29 -8.72 5.44 5.53
N ALA A 30 -7.58 5.39 4.82
CA ALA A 30 -7.24 4.24 3.97
C ALA A 30 -7.24 2.91 4.73
N ARG A 31 -6.68 2.91 5.96
CA ARG A 31 -6.59 1.69 6.76
C ARG A 31 -7.94 1.29 7.36
N GLU A 32 -8.62 2.21 8.02
CA GLU A 32 -9.82 1.89 8.79
C GLU A 32 -11.05 1.65 7.91
N ARG A 33 -11.17 2.37 6.80
CA ARG A 33 -12.30 2.25 5.89
C ARG A 33 -12.07 1.19 4.83
N ASP A 34 -10.92 1.23 4.18
CA ASP A 34 -10.69 0.48 2.94
C ASP A 34 -9.74 -0.71 3.14
N GLY A 35 -9.11 -0.82 4.32
CA GLY A 35 -8.13 -1.87 4.60
C GLY A 35 -6.86 -1.76 3.75
N VAL A 36 -6.54 -0.55 3.27
CA VAL A 36 -5.40 -0.25 2.39
C VAL A 36 -4.28 0.41 3.18
N ALA A 37 -3.05 -0.07 3.02
CA ALA A 37 -1.88 0.56 3.60
C ALA A 37 -1.48 1.79 2.76
N ALA A 38 -1.39 2.97 3.37
CA ALA A 38 -0.95 4.17 2.64
C ALA A 38 0.46 4.04 2.05
N ALA A 39 1.37 3.34 2.73
CA ALA A 39 2.71 3.06 2.19
C ALA A 39 2.63 2.25 0.88
N LEU A 40 1.70 1.30 0.75
CA LEU A 40 1.48 0.59 -0.51
C LEU A 40 1.02 1.54 -1.63
N LEU A 41 0.13 2.49 -1.33
CA LEU A 41 -0.30 3.48 -2.33
C LEU A 41 0.87 4.34 -2.82
N VAL A 42 1.82 4.65 -1.94
CA VAL A 42 3.05 5.40 -2.26
C VAL A 42 3.99 4.55 -3.11
N ASP A 43 4.20 3.30 -2.71
CA ASP A 43 5.06 2.34 -3.42
C ASP A 43 4.53 2.03 -4.83
N LEU A 44 3.20 2.09 -5.02
CA LEU A 44 2.54 1.97 -6.33
C LEU A 44 2.49 3.28 -7.12
N HIS A 45 3.07 4.37 -6.59
CA HIS A 45 3.06 5.70 -7.20
C HIS A 45 1.66 6.30 -7.45
N LEU A 46 0.63 5.81 -6.75
CA LEU A 46 -0.75 6.30 -6.88
C LEU A 46 -1.00 7.54 -6.01
N VAL A 47 -0.16 7.74 -5.00
CA VAL A 47 -0.24 8.90 -4.10
C VAL A 47 1.15 9.44 -3.78
N LYS A 48 1.23 10.74 -3.51
CA LYS A 48 2.44 11.45 -3.10
C LYS A 48 2.30 11.97 -1.67
N PRO A 49 3.15 11.54 -0.72
CA PRO A 49 3.11 12.01 0.66
C PRO A 49 3.24 13.54 0.80
N ILE A 50 2.46 14.12 1.71
CA ILE A 50 2.58 15.53 2.11
C ILE A 50 3.58 15.62 3.25
N MET A 51 4.77 16.14 2.94
CA MET A 51 5.88 16.20 3.90
C MET A 51 5.90 17.50 4.71
N SER A 52 5.27 18.56 4.20
CA SER A 52 5.22 19.88 4.84
C SER A 52 3.85 20.51 4.65
N ARG A 53 3.47 21.42 5.56
CA ARG A 53 2.17 22.11 5.54
C ARG A 53 0.99 21.13 5.40
N VAL A 54 1.02 20.05 6.18
CA VAL A 54 -0.03 19.02 6.18
C VAL A 54 -1.37 19.70 6.54
N PRO A 55 -2.39 19.63 5.67
CA PRO A 55 -3.67 20.32 5.91
C PRO A 55 -4.40 19.71 7.11
N THR A 56 -5.26 20.49 7.77
CA THR A 56 -6.16 19.99 8.82
C THR A 56 -7.24 19.06 8.24
N CYS A 57 -8.02 18.37 9.08
CA CYS A 57 -9.15 17.57 8.60
C CYS A 57 -10.21 18.42 7.91
N THR A 58 -10.57 19.56 8.49
CA THR A 58 -11.50 20.53 7.91
C THR A 58 -11.00 21.09 6.58
N ALA A 59 -9.71 21.45 6.48
CA ALA A 59 -9.16 22.12 5.30
C ALA A 59 -9.19 21.30 4.01
N HIS A 60 -9.18 19.97 4.10
CA HIS A 60 -9.29 19.09 2.92
C HIS A 60 -10.65 18.40 2.80
N GLY A 61 -11.64 18.78 3.64
CA GLY A 61 -12.98 18.20 3.58
C GLY A 61 -13.08 16.74 4.01
N CYS A 62 -12.33 16.32 5.03
CA CYS A 62 -12.36 14.92 5.51
C CYS A 62 -13.80 14.48 5.85
N PRO A 63 -14.30 13.33 5.34
CA PRO A 63 -15.64 12.84 5.65
C PRO A 63 -15.83 12.45 7.12
N ARG A 64 -14.74 12.30 7.88
CA ARG A 64 -14.75 12.01 9.32
C ARG A 64 -14.38 13.20 10.20
N CYS A 65 -14.33 14.41 9.64
CA CYS A 65 -14.08 15.62 10.43
C CYS A 65 -15.13 15.75 11.54
N GLY A 66 -14.69 16.01 12.77
CA GLY A 66 -15.49 16.03 13.99
C GLY A 66 -15.70 14.66 14.66
N ALA A 67 -15.42 13.55 13.97
CA ALA A 67 -15.66 12.18 14.46
C ALA A 67 -14.43 11.26 14.34
N CYS A 68 -13.29 11.78 13.87
CA CYS A 68 -12.08 11.00 13.66
C CYS A 68 -11.24 10.98 14.95
N PRO A 69 -10.90 9.80 15.51
CA PRO A 69 -10.10 9.72 16.73
C PRO A 69 -8.67 10.27 16.55
N TRP A 70 -8.22 10.39 15.30
CA TRP A 70 -6.90 10.90 14.93
C TRP A 70 -6.93 12.38 14.53
N GLU A 71 -8.08 13.06 14.64
CA GLU A 71 -8.19 14.46 14.19
C GLU A 71 -7.29 15.42 14.97
N ALA A 72 -7.14 15.18 16.27
CA ALA A 72 -6.28 15.96 17.15
C ALA A 72 -4.82 16.00 16.65
N ASP A 73 -4.37 14.92 16.00
CA ASP A 73 -3.02 14.82 15.43
C ASP A 73 -2.79 15.81 14.29
N PHE A 74 -3.83 16.45 13.74
CA PHE A 74 -3.75 17.40 12.63
C PHE A 74 -4.02 18.86 13.02
N LEU A 75 -4.28 19.16 14.30
CA LEU A 75 -4.49 20.53 14.79
C LEU A 75 -3.19 21.35 14.79
N PRO A 76 -3.23 22.66 14.52
CA PRO A 76 -2.07 23.49 14.13
C PRO A 76 -0.85 23.45 15.07
N ASP A 77 -1.01 23.07 16.34
CA ASP A 77 0.08 23.13 17.34
C ASP A 77 0.99 21.90 17.41
N ALA A 78 0.67 20.79 16.74
CA ALA A 78 1.55 19.62 16.69
C ALA A 78 2.55 19.69 15.52
N SER A 79 3.68 20.38 15.67
CA SER A 79 4.74 20.38 14.64
C SER A 79 5.65 19.14 14.77
N GLY A 80 5.92 18.45 13.65
CA GLY A 80 6.85 17.31 13.58
C GLY A 80 6.21 15.93 13.33
N ALA A 81 5.17 15.54 14.07
CA ALA A 81 4.60 14.19 14.03
C ALA A 81 3.70 13.86 12.80
N LYS A 82 3.52 14.82 11.88
CA LYS A 82 2.47 14.77 10.84
C LYS A 82 2.96 14.42 9.43
N ALA A 83 4.28 14.49 9.18
CA ALA A 83 4.84 14.30 7.85
C ALA A 83 4.49 12.91 7.30
N GLY A 84 4.01 12.85 6.06
CA GLY A 84 3.67 11.59 5.39
C GLY A 84 2.39 10.90 5.90
N VAL A 85 1.64 11.50 6.81
CA VAL A 85 0.35 10.96 7.30
C VAL A 85 -0.79 11.22 6.29
N LYS A 86 -0.65 12.29 5.50
CA LYS A 86 -1.53 12.65 4.38
C LYS A 86 -0.79 12.58 3.06
N TYR A 87 -1.52 12.47 1.96
CA TYR A 87 -0.97 12.37 0.62
C TYR A 87 -1.91 12.99 -0.41
N TRP A 88 -1.31 13.48 -1.50
CA TRP A 88 -2.00 13.89 -2.71
C TRP A 88 -2.20 12.69 -3.63
N ARG A 89 -3.34 12.61 -4.31
CA ARG A 89 -3.49 11.73 -5.46
C ARG A 89 -2.54 12.16 -6.60
N THR A 90 -1.88 11.20 -7.24
CA THR A 90 -1.05 11.44 -8.43
C THR A 90 -1.90 11.33 -9.71
N PRO A 91 -1.38 11.72 -10.89
CA PRO A 91 -2.06 11.44 -12.16
C PRO A 91 -2.37 9.96 -12.37
N GLU A 92 -1.48 9.06 -11.98
CA GLU A 92 -1.68 7.61 -12.03
C GLU A 92 -2.79 7.18 -11.06
N GLY A 93 -2.82 7.75 -9.86
CA GLY A 93 -3.91 7.56 -8.91
C GLY A 93 -5.27 8.06 -9.42
N GLU A 94 -5.28 9.14 -10.20
CA GLU A 94 -6.49 9.67 -10.84
C GLU A 94 -7.00 8.77 -11.97
N ALA A 95 -6.09 8.26 -12.80
CA ALA A 95 -6.43 7.26 -13.81
C ALA A 95 -7.07 6.02 -13.15
N VAL A 96 -6.48 5.54 -12.03
CA VAL A 96 -7.06 4.41 -11.28
C VAL A 96 -8.42 4.76 -10.68
N ALA A 97 -8.58 5.95 -10.07
CA ALA A 97 -9.85 6.40 -9.51
C ALA A 97 -10.99 6.42 -10.53
N THR A 98 -10.68 6.78 -11.78
CA THR A 98 -11.64 6.81 -12.90
C THR A 98 -11.85 5.44 -13.58
N GLY A 99 -11.18 4.40 -13.10
CA GLY A 99 -11.38 3.01 -13.53
C GLY A 99 -10.33 2.44 -14.48
N ILE A 100 -9.26 3.19 -14.78
CA ILE A 100 -8.14 2.71 -15.60
C ILE A 100 -7.21 1.86 -14.74
N THR A 101 -7.13 0.57 -15.02
CA THR A 101 -6.35 -0.39 -14.20
C THR A 101 -4.90 -0.56 -14.65
N ALA A 102 -4.54 -0.14 -15.86
CA ALA A 102 -3.18 -0.33 -16.38
C ALA A 102 -2.07 0.24 -15.47
N PRO A 103 -2.19 1.46 -14.89
CA PRO A 103 -1.13 2.01 -14.03
C PRO A 103 -0.86 1.18 -12.77
N ILE A 104 -1.91 0.63 -12.14
CA ILE A 104 -1.74 -0.19 -10.93
C ILE A 104 -1.11 -1.55 -11.25
N VAL A 105 -1.42 -2.13 -12.41
CA VAL A 105 -0.82 -3.38 -12.90
C VAL A 105 0.65 -3.18 -13.25
N GLU A 106 0.98 -2.11 -13.95
CA GLU A 106 2.38 -1.79 -14.28
C GLU A 106 3.20 -1.51 -13.01
N ALA A 107 2.63 -0.79 -12.04
CA ALA A 107 3.31 -0.47 -10.78
C ALA A 107 3.60 -1.74 -9.96
N ILE A 108 2.64 -2.66 -9.84
CA ILE A 108 2.83 -3.90 -9.07
C ILE A 108 3.81 -4.87 -9.75
N GLU A 109 3.82 -4.95 -11.09
CA GLU A 109 4.81 -5.74 -11.85
C GLU A 109 6.23 -5.22 -11.64
N ASN A 110 6.39 -3.91 -11.48
CA ASN A 110 7.69 -3.29 -11.27
C ASN A 110 8.13 -3.23 -9.81
N LEU A 111 7.20 -3.41 -8.86
CA LEU A 111 7.45 -3.28 -7.44
C LEU A 111 8.51 -4.27 -6.94
N ALA A 112 9.57 -3.74 -6.33
CA ALA A 112 10.70 -4.54 -5.83
C ALA A 112 10.27 -5.60 -4.80
N LEU A 113 9.25 -5.29 -3.99
CA LEU A 113 8.65 -6.23 -3.03
C LEU A 113 7.86 -7.34 -3.72
N ALA A 114 7.10 -7.04 -4.77
CA ALA A 114 6.39 -8.06 -5.54
C ALA A 114 7.38 -9.05 -6.17
N LYS A 115 8.44 -8.55 -6.80
CA LYS A 115 9.54 -9.37 -7.32
C LYS A 115 10.19 -10.24 -6.23
N ALA A 116 10.44 -9.67 -5.04
CA ALA A 116 11.00 -10.40 -3.91
C ALA A 116 10.10 -11.58 -3.48
N ILE A 117 8.80 -11.34 -3.37
CA ILE A 117 7.82 -12.35 -3.01
C ILE A 117 7.81 -13.47 -4.05
N LEU A 118 7.77 -13.13 -5.34
CA LEU A 118 7.75 -14.12 -6.41
C LEU A 118 9.02 -14.97 -6.44
N THR A 119 10.19 -14.39 -6.18
CA THR A 119 11.45 -15.13 -6.04
C THR A 119 11.44 -16.03 -4.80
N ALA A 120 10.97 -15.53 -3.65
CA ALA A 120 10.87 -16.33 -2.43
C ALA A 120 9.92 -17.53 -2.55
N LEU A 121 8.94 -17.45 -3.47
CA LEU A 121 7.97 -18.49 -3.76
C LEU A 121 8.37 -19.42 -4.93
N GLU A 122 9.58 -19.30 -5.49
CA GLU A 122 10.07 -20.25 -6.52
C GLU A 122 10.32 -21.65 -5.96
N GLY A 123 10.45 -21.77 -4.63
CA GLY A 123 10.50 -23.05 -3.93
C GLY A 123 9.12 -23.56 -3.52
N ASP A 124 9.02 -24.00 -2.27
CA ASP A 124 7.79 -24.56 -1.72
C ASP A 124 6.79 -23.47 -1.26
N PRO A 125 5.49 -23.82 -1.16
CA PRO A 125 4.50 -22.98 -0.50
C PRO A 125 4.99 -22.49 0.87
N SER A 126 4.74 -21.22 1.18
CA SER A 126 5.22 -20.58 2.39
C SER A 126 4.08 -19.89 3.13
N SER A 127 4.09 -19.93 4.45
CA SER A 127 3.16 -19.10 5.24
C SER A 127 3.54 -17.61 5.09
N LEU A 128 2.58 -16.71 5.21
CA LEU A 128 2.84 -15.26 5.25
C LEU A 128 3.90 -14.87 6.30
N PHE A 129 3.95 -15.60 7.42
CA PHE A 129 4.96 -15.39 8.46
C PHE A 129 6.36 -15.80 7.98
N ALA A 130 6.50 -17.01 7.41
CA ALA A 130 7.77 -17.50 6.89
C ALA A 130 8.27 -16.65 5.72
N LEU A 131 7.36 -16.22 4.84
CA LEU A 131 7.65 -15.29 3.75
C LEU A 131 8.18 -13.94 4.30
N GLN A 132 7.47 -13.34 5.26
CA GLN A 132 7.92 -12.08 5.87
C GLN A 132 9.29 -12.22 6.52
N TRP A 133 9.51 -13.32 7.27
CA TRP A 133 10.77 -13.59 7.93
C TRP A 133 11.93 -13.76 6.94
N GLY A 134 11.73 -14.53 5.86
CA GLY A 134 12.73 -14.71 4.81
C GLY A 134 13.16 -13.38 4.18
N LEU A 135 12.19 -12.51 3.86
CA LEU A 135 12.45 -11.17 3.30
C LEU A 135 13.23 -10.28 4.29
N VAL A 136 12.92 -10.37 5.58
CA VAL A 136 13.66 -9.66 6.64
C VAL A 136 15.11 -10.14 6.71
N GLU A 137 15.34 -11.45 6.71
CA GLU A 137 16.69 -12.01 6.81
C GLU A 137 17.53 -11.69 5.57
N GLU A 138 16.94 -11.70 4.37
CA GLU A 138 17.61 -11.27 3.14
C GLU A 138 18.04 -9.79 3.24
N ALA A 139 17.12 -8.91 3.67
CA ALA A 139 17.42 -7.49 3.88
C ALA A 139 18.54 -7.30 4.92
N ARG A 140 18.48 -8.00 6.06
CA ARG A 140 19.53 -7.96 7.10
C ARG A 140 20.89 -8.42 6.56
N SER A 141 20.91 -9.48 5.76
CA SER A 141 22.13 -10.01 5.14
C SER A 141 22.75 -8.98 4.19
N ALA A 142 21.94 -8.32 3.36
CA ALA A 142 22.40 -7.29 2.45
C ALA A 142 22.94 -6.05 3.17
N VAL A 143 22.28 -5.58 4.24
CA VAL A 143 22.78 -4.49 5.09
C VAL A 143 24.13 -4.85 5.71
N ARG A 144 24.28 -6.06 6.26
CA ARG A 144 25.56 -6.54 6.82
C ARG A 144 26.69 -6.60 5.79
N ALA A 145 26.34 -6.84 4.53
CA ALA A 145 27.28 -6.83 3.42
C ALA A 145 27.57 -5.42 2.86
N GLY A 146 27.11 -4.35 3.52
CA GLY A 146 27.33 -2.96 3.09
C GLY A 146 26.55 -2.58 1.84
N ARG A 147 25.57 -3.39 1.41
CA ARG A 147 24.71 -3.05 0.27
C ARG A 147 23.58 -2.14 0.76
N ASN A 148 23.31 -1.08 -0.01
CA ASN A 148 22.08 -0.34 0.19
C ASN A 148 20.91 -1.25 -0.17
N THR A 149 20.07 -1.53 0.81
CA THR A 149 18.82 -2.21 0.56
C THR A 149 17.75 -1.17 0.36
N GLU A 150 17.25 -1.03 -0.86
CA GLU A 150 15.93 -0.40 -1.09
C GLU A 150 14.84 -1.09 -0.24
N ARG A 151 15.11 -2.31 0.22
CA ARG A 151 14.28 -3.14 1.09
C ARG A 151 14.61 -2.91 2.57
N VAL A 152 13.89 -2.01 3.23
CA VAL A 152 13.65 -2.17 4.67
C VAL A 152 12.61 -3.29 4.81
N ALA A 153 12.79 -4.21 5.76
CA ALA A 153 11.85 -5.29 6.03
C ALA A 153 10.39 -4.82 5.88
N PRO A 154 9.58 -5.42 4.99
CA PRO A 154 8.29 -4.86 4.63
C PRO A 154 7.35 -4.86 5.85
N ASP A 155 6.70 -3.73 6.07
CA ASP A 155 5.62 -3.64 7.06
C ASP A 155 4.51 -4.63 6.68
N ARG A 156 3.94 -5.32 7.68
CA ARG A 156 3.03 -6.46 7.46
C ARG A 156 1.78 -6.09 6.63
N PRO A 157 1.14 -4.93 6.84
CA PRO A 157 0.04 -4.47 5.98
C PRO A 157 0.44 -4.26 4.53
N VAL A 158 1.67 -3.78 4.25
CA VAL A 158 2.17 -3.60 2.88
C VAL A 158 2.39 -4.96 2.23
N LEU A 159 3.08 -5.88 2.91
CA LEU A 159 3.28 -7.25 2.45
C LEU A 159 1.94 -7.93 2.11
N LEU A 160 0.97 -7.87 3.03
CA LEU A 160 -0.34 -8.48 2.82
C LEU A 160 -1.09 -7.84 1.64
N GLY A 161 -0.98 -6.52 1.47
CA GLY A 161 -1.56 -5.83 0.32
C GLY A 161 -0.96 -6.29 -1.00
N VAL A 162 0.37 -6.39 -1.09
CA VAL A 162 1.07 -6.89 -2.29
C VAL A 162 0.71 -8.35 -2.58
N VAL A 163 0.69 -9.23 -1.57
CA VAL A 163 0.28 -10.64 -1.75
C VAL A 163 -1.16 -10.72 -2.25
N ARG A 164 -2.09 -9.93 -1.71
CA ARG A 164 -3.47 -9.90 -2.20
C ARG A 164 -3.57 -9.42 -3.64
N MET A 165 -2.81 -8.38 -4.01
CA MET A 165 -2.77 -7.90 -5.40
C MET A 165 -2.21 -8.96 -6.35
N LEU A 166 -1.13 -9.65 -5.99
CA LEU A 166 -0.58 -10.74 -6.79
C LEU A 166 -1.56 -11.91 -6.92
N ALA A 167 -2.35 -12.20 -5.88
CA ALA A 167 -3.40 -13.21 -5.94
C ALA A 167 -4.55 -12.78 -6.85
N ASP A 168 -4.99 -11.52 -6.75
CA ASP A 168 -6.00 -10.93 -7.62
C ASP A 168 -5.60 -10.96 -9.11
N LEU A 169 -4.30 -10.79 -9.40
CA LEU A 169 -3.74 -10.89 -10.74
C LEU A 169 -3.61 -12.34 -11.24
N GLY A 170 -3.85 -13.33 -10.38
CA GLY A 170 -3.69 -14.75 -10.70
C GLY A 170 -2.23 -15.20 -10.81
N VAL A 171 -1.30 -14.50 -10.18
CA VAL A 171 0.14 -14.83 -10.19
C VAL A 171 0.50 -15.79 -9.04
N ILE A 172 -0.24 -15.72 -7.94
CA ILE A 172 -0.05 -16.58 -6.76
C ILE A 172 -1.39 -17.05 -6.21
N ALA A 173 -1.39 -18.15 -5.47
CA ALA A 173 -2.52 -18.57 -4.64
C ALA A 173 -2.30 -18.09 -3.20
N LEU A 174 -3.35 -17.54 -2.59
CA LEU A 174 -3.41 -17.23 -1.16
C LEU A 174 -4.54 -18.03 -0.52
N GLN A 175 -4.21 -18.93 0.39
CA GLN A 175 -5.17 -19.74 1.14
C GLN A 175 -5.65 -19.02 2.41
N GLU A 176 -6.82 -19.42 2.92
CA GLU A 176 -7.40 -18.86 4.15
C GLU A 176 -6.51 -19.02 5.38
N ASN A 177 -5.73 -20.10 5.45
CA ASN A 177 -4.75 -20.35 6.50
C ASN A 177 -3.49 -19.46 6.41
N GLY A 178 -3.41 -18.57 5.42
CA GLY A 178 -2.27 -17.68 5.18
C GLY A 178 -1.09 -18.33 4.46
N THR A 179 -1.27 -19.52 3.88
CA THR A 179 -0.30 -20.14 2.96
C THR A 179 -0.34 -19.45 1.60
N VAL A 180 0.84 -19.20 1.05
CA VAL A 180 1.07 -18.53 -0.23
C VAL A 180 1.90 -19.43 -1.12
N SER A 181 1.51 -19.60 -2.39
CA SER A 181 2.28 -20.36 -3.38
C SER A 181 2.22 -19.69 -4.75
N LYS A 182 3.28 -19.82 -5.54
CA LYS A 182 3.28 -19.39 -6.95
C LYS A 182 2.32 -20.26 -7.77
N LEU A 183 1.62 -19.67 -8.74
CA LEU A 183 0.74 -20.38 -9.69
C LEU A 183 1.48 -20.72 -10.99
#